data_AF-A0A967E4G4-F1
#
_entry.id   AF-A0A967E4G4-F1
#
_cell.length_a   1.000
_cell.length_b   1.000
_cell.length_c   1.000
_cell.angle_alpha   90.00
_cell.angle_beta   90.00
_cell.angle_gamma   90.00
#
_symmetry.space_group_name_H-M   'P 1'
#
loop_
_entity.id
_entity.type
_entity.pdbx_description
1 polymer ?
#
loop_
_entity_poly.entity_id
_entity_poly.type
_entity_poly.pdbx_seq_one_letter_code
_entity_poly.pdbx_strand_id
1 'polypeptide(L)'
;MSRYHSTLLMLVILAGLGGYLYLVEFPAKQQEEKQEIEQKQLLPFPETAITELSITTAQGLINFKQGTPGKWSIIAPLQTDADTREVQALIRALVTGTVTRTLDTQSSTLAAFGLEEPVTTLTIRAGGQQETISIGDSGPLSNTLYVLRASDHRVLLTTLAPKDFINKSLMTFRRKELLRFAQNAVERVRLTYPTTEIVIANVAKDQPRPSWKITYPVEAEADQNEVRSLMFRLEDLKALSIIDPGPERDTVATTLTTQKVKITLYSAGGEQSVRLYQPDPQSGEAIAQTTSEGPLYRINPVLIKDLTRDLFNLQDKRLLGLDSTDVAMLSVKTRDQQYVLIHQNGEWVLEDQPMMKVTQKAADLFVSRVANLPAEERVLKQSSPLAPYGLLAPSAEFVATGKDGKMVGKLTLGNRGGDLLYATGQRLHGVFQVRPDLLTQVPSRTELLTQSKDGPETRR
;
A
#
# COMPACT_ATOMS: atom_id res chain seq x y z
N MET A 1 2.37 -84.82 -8.87
CA MET A 1 2.82 -83.42 -9.09
C MET A 1 1.81 -82.67 -9.98
N SER A 2 0.54 -82.50 -9.58
CA SER A 2 -0.50 -81.92 -10.45
C SER A 2 -1.29 -80.76 -9.82
N ARG A 3 -0.71 -80.06 -8.84
CA ARG A 3 -1.42 -79.02 -8.06
C ARG A 3 -1.08 -77.57 -8.42
N TYR A 4 -0.09 -77.32 -9.28
CA TYR A 4 0.37 -75.97 -9.63
C TYR A 4 0.03 -75.48 -11.04
N HIS A 5 -0.47 -76.36 -11.93
CA HIS A 5 -0.81 -75.98 -13.30
C HIS A 5 -1.97 -74.98 -13.37
N SER A 6 -2.99 -75.13 -12.53
CA SER A 6 -4.11 -74.19 -12.46
C SER A 6 -3.67 -72.81 -11.95
N THR A 7 -2.76 -72.73 -10.98
CA THR A 7 -2.19 -71.47 -10.49
C THR A 7 -1.27 -70.81 -11.52
N LEU A 8 -0.49 -71.58 -12.28
CA LEU A 8 0.36 -71.05 -13.36
C LEU A 8 -0.51 -70.48 -14.50
N LEU A 9 -1.58 -71.19 -14.88
CA LEU A 9 -2.55 -70.72 -15.87
C LEU A 9 -3.21 -69.42 -15.42
N MET A 10 -3.65 -69.35 -14.15
CA MET A 10 -4.21 -68.12 -13.58
C MET A 10 -3.23 -66.96 -13.59
N LEU A 11 -1.94 -67.21 -13.31
CA LEU A 11 -0.91 -66.18 -13.30
C LEU A 11 -0.62 -65.65 -14.72
N VAL A 12 -0.65 -66.51 -15.73
CA VAL A 12 -0.54 -66.09 -17.15
C VAL A 12 -1.76 -65.28 -17.56
N ILE A 13 -2.97 -65.68 -17.17
CA ILE A 13 -4.20 -64.91 -17.44
C ILE A 13 -4.15 -63.56 -16.73
N LEU A 14 -3.73 -63.51 -15.46
CA LEU A 14 -3.60 -62.29 -14.70
C LEU A 14 -2.54 -61.35 -15.30
N ALA A 15 -1.40 -61.89 -15.74
CA ALA A 15 -0.37 -61.14 -16.44
C ALA A 15 -0.86 -60.64 -17.81
N GLY A 16 -1.64 -61.44 -18.53
CA GLY A 16 -2.29 -61.05 -19.78
C GLY A 16 -3.31 -59.94 -19.60
N LEU A 17 -4.17 -60.04 -18.57
CA LEU A 17 -5.11 -58.97 -18.21
C LEU A 17 -4.38 -57.72 -17.75
N GLY A 18 -3.37 -57.85 -16.89
CA GLY A 18 -2.55 -56.72 -16.44
C GLY A 18 -1.82 -56.03 -17.60
N GLY A 19 -1.30 -56.80 -18.55
CA GLY A 19 -0.70 -56.29 -19.78
C GLY A 19 -1.71 -55.57 -20.68
N TYR A 20 -2.93 -56.12 -20.83
CA TYR A 20 -4.01 -55.48 -21.59
C TYR A 20 -4.46 -54.15 -20.96
N LEU A 21 -4.69 -54.12 -19.63
CA LEU A 21 -5.04 -52.90 -18.90
C LEU A 21 -3.97 -51.82 -19.05
N TYR A 22 -2.69 -52.21 -18.96
CA TYR A 22 -1.56 -51.27 -19.04
C TYR A 22 -1.31 -50.75 -20.47
N LEU A 23 -1.42 -51.60 -21.49
CA LEU A 23 -1.08 -51.25 -22.88
C LEU A 23 -2.24 -50.65 -23.67
N VAL A 24 -3.49 -50.96 -23.32
CA VAL A 24 -4.68 -50.54 -24.10
C VAL A 24 -5.57 -49.60 -23.29
N GLU A 25 -6.00 -50.03 -22.10
CA GLU A 25 -7.06 -49.34 -21.36
C GLU A 25 -6.55 -48.07 -20.66
N PHE A 26 -5.34 -48.10 -20.09
CA PHE A 26 -4.74 -46.93 -19.44
C PHE A 26 -4.41 -45.79 -20.44
N PRO A 27 -3.79 -46.04 -21.61
CA PRO A 27 -3.58 -45.01 -22.62
C PRO A 27 -4.88 -44.49 -23.24
N ALA A 28 -5.88 -45.35 -23.47
CA ALA A 28 -7.18 -44.95 -24.01
C ALA A 28 -7.92 -44.01 -23.04
N LYS A 29 -7.97 -44.37 -21.75
CA LYS A 29 -8.57 -43.51 -20.72
C LYS A 29 -7.83 -42.17 -20.60
N GLN A 30 -6.51 -42.16 -20.67
CA GLN A 30 -5.73 -40.92 -20.70
C GLN A 30 -6.02 -40.06 -21.94
N GLN A 31 -6.28 -40.67 -23.08
CA GLN A 31 -6.68 -39.95 -24.30
C GLN A 31 -8.09 -39.38 -24.17
N GLU A 32 -9.04 -40.14 -23.63
CA GLU A 32 -10.40 -39.66 -23.36
C GLU A 32 -10.40 -38.48 -22.38
N GLU A 33 -9.69 -38.59 -21.25
CA GLU A 33 -9.55 -37.51 -20.28
C GLU A 33 -8.91 -36.26 -20.91
N LYS A 34 -7.87 -36.43 -21.75
CA LYS A 34 -7.27 -35.32 -22.48
C LYS A 34 -8.24 -34.66 -23.46
N GLN A 35 -8.97 -35.46 -24.24
CA GLN A 35 -9.97 -34.95 -25.18
C GLN A 35 -11.10 -34.22 -24.46
N GLU A 36 -11.55 -34.73 -23.32
CA GLU A 36 -12.60 -34.09 -22.52
C GLU A 36 -12.12 -32.75 -21.96
N ILE A 37 -10.87 -32.68 -21.49
CA ILE A 37 -10.24 -31.44 -21.05
C ILE A 37 -10.12 -30.44 -22.21
N GLU A 38 -9.63 -30.88 -23.37
CA GLU A 38 -9.49 -30.04 -24.57
C GLU A 38 -10.84 -29.51 -25.07
N GLN A 39 -11.90 -30.33 -25.03
CA GLN A 39 -13.24 -29.89 -25.43
C GLN A 39 -13.86 -28.88 -24.46
N LYS A 40 -13.51 -28.97 -23.17
CA LYS A 40 -13.93 -28.00 -22.14
C LYS A 40 -13.15 -26.70 -22.22
N GLN A 41 -11.97 -26.67 -22.83
CA GLN A 41 -11.17 -25.45 -22.96
C GLN A 41 -11.71 -24.52 -24.05
N LEU A 42 -11.72 -23.23 -23.73
CA LEU A 42 -12.11 -22.20 -24.70
C LEU A 42 -10.96 -21.88 -25.66
N LEU A 43 -9.74 -21.73 -25.13
CA LEU A 43 -8.54 -21.43 -25.90
C LEU A 43 -7.71 -22.70 -26.17
N PRO A 44 -7.11 -22.84 -27.38
CA PRO A 44 -6.31 -24.00 -27.73
C PRO A 44 -4.84 -23.93 -27.26
N PHE A 45 -4.46 -22.90 -26.49
CA PHE A 45 -3.09 -22.66 -26.03
C PHE A 45 -3.06 -22.15 -24.58
N PRO A 46 -1.93 -22.36 -23.87
CA PRO A 46 -1.79 -21.91 -22.49
C PRO A 46 -1.56 -20.39 -22.38
N GLU A 47 -1.86 -19.84 -21.20
CA GLU A 47 -1.65 -18.41 -20.86
C GLU A 47 -0.24 -17.91 -21.21
N THR A 48 0.78 -18.74 -20.93
CA THR A 48 2.19 -18.37 -21.10
C THR A 48 2.61 -18.19 -22.56
N ALA A 49 1.82 -18.70 -23.51
CA ALA A 49 2.11 -18.56 -24.94
C ALA A 49 1.57 -17.26 -25.54
N ILE A 50 0.69 -16.54 -24.83
CA ILE A 50 -0.03 -15.36 -25.33
C ILE A 50 0.90 -14.14 -25.37
N THR A 51 1.07 -13.58 -26.56
CA THR A 51 1.98 -12.44 -26.81
C THR A 51 1.25 -11.18 -27.27
N GLU A 52 0.10 -11.30 -27.91
CA GLU A 52 -0.73 -10.18 -28.35
C GLU A 52 -2.20 -10.47 -28.08
N LEU A 53 -2.95 -9.42 -27.74
CA LEU A 53 -4.37 -9.49 -27.45
C LEU A 53 -5.04 -8.26 -28.06
N SER A 54 -6.13 -8.44 -28.79
CA SER A 54 -6.98 -7.36 -29.28
C SER A 54 -8.37 -7.55 -28.72
N ILE A 55 -8.95 -6.49 -28.17
CA ILE A 55 -10.34 -6.47 -27.68
C ILE A 55 -11.10 -5.37 -28.42
N THR A 56 -12.20 -5.75 -29.06
CA THR A 56 -13.14 -4.83 -29.69
C THR A 56 -14.42 -4.82 -28.87
N THR A 57 -14.85 -3.64 -28.46
CA THR A 57 -16.09 -3.40 -27.71
C THR A 57 -16.87 -2.25 -28.36
N ALA A 58 -18.07 -1.94 -27.85
CA ALA A 58 -18.81 -0.74 -28.25
C ALA A 58 -18.02 0.56 -28.01
N GLN A 59 -17.05 0.55 -27.09
CA GLN A 59 -16.18 1.67 -26.76
C GLN A 59 -14.97 1.80 -27.70
N GLY A 60 -14.73 0.83 -28.57
CA GLY A 60 -13.65 0.81 -29.56
C GLY A 60 -12.71 -0.39 -29.45
N LEU A 61 -11.72 -0.40 -30.35
CA LEU A 61 -10.66 -1.40 -30.42
C LEU A 61 -9.48 -1.01 -29.52
N ILE A 62 -9.00 -1.97 -28.73
CA ILE A 62 -7.79 -1.83 -27.92
C ILE A 62 -6.85 -2.99 -28.25
N ASN A 63 -5.62 -2.66 -28.63
CA ASN A 63 -4.60 -3.65 -28.93
C ASN A 63 -3.53 -3.65 -27.85
N PHE A 64 -3.20 -4.83 -27.36
CA PHE A 64 -2.18 -5.08 -26.36
C PHE A 64 -1.04 -5.91 -26.95
N LYS A 65 0.18 -5.60 -26.49
CA LYS A 65 1.37 -6.37 -26.81
C LYS A 65 2.19 -6.63 -25.56
N GLN A 66 2.64 -7.86 -25.41
CA GLN A 66 3.56 -8.25 -24.34
C GLN A 66 4.99 -7.94 -24.77
N GLY A 67 5.69 -7.11 -23.99
CA GLY A 67 7.09 -6.79 -24.25
C GLY A 67 8.05 -7.77 -23.59
N THR A 68 7.88 -7.97 -22.27
CA THR A 68 8.57 -9.01 -21.49
C THR A 68 7.51 -9.84 -20.78
N PRO A 69 7.81 -11.09 -20.37
CA PRO A 69 6.82 -11.95 -19.72
C PRO A 69 6.09 -11.22 -18.59
N GLY A 70 4.76 -11.13 -18.72
CA GLY A 70 3.89 -10.46 -17.76
C GLY A 70 3.78 -8.94 -17.91
N LYS A 71 4.61 -8.23 -18.69
CA LYS A 71 4.48 -6.77 -18.90
C LYS A 71 3.76 -6.46 -20.21
N TRP A 72 2.58 -5.86 -20.07
CA TRP A 72 1.69 -5.51 -21.17
C TRP A 72 1.68 -4.01 -21.44
N SER A 73 1.65 -3.65 -22.72
CA SER A 73 1.47 -2.28 -23.19
C SER A 73 0.29 -2.21 -24.17
N ILE A 74 -0.41 -1.10 -24.17
CA ILE A 74 -1.42 -0.77 -25.17
C ILE A 74 -0.70 -0.13 -26.36
N ILE A 75 -0.95 -0.64 -27.56
CA ILE A 75 -0.35 -0.15 -28.82
C ILE A 75 -1.38 0.58 -29.70
N ALA A 76 -2.68 0.37 -29.48
CA ALA A 76 -3.77 1.10 -30.13
C ALA A 76 -4.97 1.21 -29.16
N PRO A 77 -5.74 2.32 -29.18
CA PRO A 77 -5.69 3.43 -30.14
C PRO A 77 -4.55 4.42 -29.90
N LEU A 78 -3.88 4.35 -28.75
CA LEU A 78 -2.72 5.17 -28.42
C LEU A 78 -1.67 4.31 -27.71
N GLN A 79 -0.39 4.66 -27.87
CA GLN A 79 0.71 3.92 -27.26
C GLN A 79 0.87 4.32 -25.79
N THR A 80 0.55 3.41 -24.86
CA THR A 80 0.66 3.66 -23.42
C THR A 80 0.84 2.38 -22.63
N ASP A 81 1.14 2.51 -21.35
CA ASP A 81 1.28 1.36 -20.46
C ASP A 81 -0.09 0.82 -20.06
N ALA A 82 -0.22 -0.51 -20.11
CA ALA A 82 -1.42 -1.18 -19.61
C ALA A 82 -1.34 -1.36 -18.09
N ASP A 83 -2.50 -1.38 -17.43
CA ASP A 83 -2.65 -2.03 -16.13
C ASP A 83 -2.51 -3.53 -16.35
N THR A 84 -1.34 -4.03 -16.01
CA THR A 84 -0.98 -5.44 -16.18
C THR A 84 -1.93 -6.37 -15.43
N ARG A 85 -2.49 -5.95 -14.29
CA ARG A 85 -3.42 -6.78 -13.52
C ARG A 85 -4.74 -6.96 -14.26
N GLU A 86 -5.25 -5.90 -14.87
CA GLU A 86 -6.50 -5.93 -15.64
C GLU A 86 -6.36 -6.78 -16.91
N VAL A 87 -5.24 -6.65 -17.62
CA VAL A 87 -4.96 -7.49 -18.81
C VAL A 87 -4.79 -8.95 -18.40
N GLN A 88 -4.05 -9.24 -17.33
CA GLN A 88 -3.89 -10.61 -16.82
C GLN A 88 -5.21 -11.20 -16.31
N ALA A 89 -6.07 -10.41 -15.67
CA ALA A 89 -7.38 -10.86 -15.23
C ALA A 89 -8.26 -11.27 -16.42
N LEU A 90 -8.25 -10.49 -17.51
CA LEU A 90 -8.94 -10.82 -18.74
C LEU A 90 -8.41 -12.11 -19.38
N ILE A 91 -7.08 -12.24 -19.51
CA ILE A 91 -6.46 -13.46 -20.06
C ILE A 91 -6.81 -14.67 -19.20
N ARG A 92 -6.71 -14.55 -17.88
CA ARG A 92 -7.07 -15.62 -16.94
C ARG A 92 -8.53 -16.02 -17.06
N ALA A 93 -9.45 -15.06 -17.22
CA ALA A 93 -10.86 -15.35 -17.43
C ALA A 93 -11.10 -16.18 -18.70
N LEU A 94 -10.36 -15.91 -19.78
CA LEU A 94 -10.42 -16.71 -21.01
C LEU A 94 -9.85 -18.12 -20.85
N VAL A 95 -8.71 -18.25 -20.15
CA VAL A 95 -8.01 -19.55 -19.97
C VAL A 95 -8.77 -20.46 -19.01
N THR A 96 -9.35 -19.89 -17.95
CA THR A 96 -10.13 -20.64 -16.95
C THR A 96 -11.60 -20.82 -17.34
N GLY A 97 -12.08 -20.05 -18.32
CA GLY A 97 -13.41 -20.19 -18.88
C GLY A 97 -13.60 -21.56 -19.54
N THR A 98 -14.67 -22.25 -19.15
CA THR A 98 -14.97 -23.59 -19.67
C THR A 98 -16.20 -23.60 -20.55
N VAL A 99 -16.18 -24.47 -21.55
CA VAL A 99 -17.33 -24.79 -22.40
C VAL A 99 -18.24 -25.73 -21.62
N THR A 100 -19.46 -25.26 -21.32
CA THR A 100 -20.49 -26.07 -20.64
C THR A 100 -21.34 -26.85 -21.62
N ARG A 101 -21.61 -26.26 -22.78
CA ARG A 101 -22.44 -26.85 -23.82
C ARG A 101 -22.05 -26.30 -25.18
N THR A 102 -21.91 -27.18 -26.16
CA THR A 102 -21.85 -26.81 -27.58
C THR A 102 -23.26 -26.78 -28.15
N LEU A 103 -23.58 -25.71 -28.89
CA LEU A 103 -24.87 -25.53 -29.55
C LEU A 103 -24.72 -25.78 -31.05
N ASP A 104 -25.74 -26.39 -31.64
CA ASP A 104 -25.76 -26.71 -33.06
C ASP A 104 -26.26 -25.49 -33.87
N THR A 105 -25.37 -24.93 -34.68
CA THR A 105 -25.61 -23.73 -35.49
C THR A 105 -26.59 -23.97 -36.63
N GLN A 106 -26.87 -25.23 -37.00
CA GLN A 106 -27.84 -25.53 -38.06
C GLN A 106 -29.29 -25.27 -37.65
N SER A 107 -29.59 -25.29 -36.35
CA SER A 107 -30.96 -25.16 -35.82
C SER A 107 -31.31 -23.74 -35.33
N SER A 108 -30.31 -22.89 -35.13
CA SER A 108 -30.46 -21.58 -34.47
C SER A 108 -29.58 -20.51 -35.13
N THR A 109 -30.13 -19.32 -35.35
CA THR A 109 -29.40 -18.18 -35.92
C THR A 109 -28.45 -17.55 -34.90
N LEU A 110 -27.34 -16.96 -35.36
CA LEU A 110 -26.38 -16.23 -34.51
C LEU A 110 -27.04 -15.06 -33.76
N ALA A 111 -28.06 -14.45 -34.36
CA ALA A 111 -28.88 -13.39 -33.77
C ALA A 111 -29.49 -13.79 -32.42
N ALA A 112 -29.96 -15.05 -32.28
CA ALA A 112 -30.61 -15.53 -31.07
C ALA A 112 -29.68 -15.60 -29.83
N PHE A 113 -28.37 -15.49 -30.05
CA PHE A 113 -27.35 -15.52 -29.02
C PHE A 113 -26.57 -14.19 -28.90
N GLY A 114 -27.01 -13.14 -29.61
CA GLY A 114 -26.27 -11.87 -29.67
C GLY A 114 -24.90 -11.99 -30.36
N LEU A 115 -24.72 -12.95 -31.27
CA LEU A 115 -23.44 -13.23 -31.95
C LEU A 115 -23.36 -12.66 -33.37
N GLU A 116 -24.45 -12.10 -33.89
CA GLU A 116 -24.45 -11.33 -35.14
C GLU A 116 -23.78 -9.95 -34.93
N GLU A 117 -24.11 -9.29 -33.83
CA GLU A 117 -23.42 -8.09 -33.33
C GLU A 117 -22.86 -8.37 -31.93
N PRO A 118 -21.68 -9.02 -31.84
CA PRO A 118 -21.13 -9.42 -30.55
C PRO A 118 -20.80 -8.21 -29.67
N VAL A 119 -21.13 -8.30 -28.38
CA VAL A 119 -20.83 -7.25 -27.39
C VAL A 119 -19.32 -7.07 -27.19
N THR A 120 -18.53 -8.12 -27.43
CA THR A 120 -17.08 -8.09 -27.34
C THR A 120 -16.47 -9.12 -28.27
N THR A 121 -15.47 -8.72 -29.06
CA THR A 121 -14.68 -9.64 -29.88
C THR A 121 -13.23 -9.60 -29.42
N LEU A 122 -12.66 -10.76 -29.11
CA LEU A 122 -11.26 -10.89 -28.71
C LEU A 122 -10.48 -11.67 -29.76
N THR A 123 -9.33 -11.15 -30.14
CA THR A 123 -8.35 -11.87 -30.96
C THR A 123 -7.09 -12.06 -30.16
N ILE A 124 -6.71 -13.31 -29.93
CA ILE A 124 -5.57 -13.69 -29.09
C ILE A 124 -4.53 -14.32 -30.00
N ARG A 125 -3.29 -13.83 -29.93
CA ARG A 125 -2.15 -14.40 -30.64
C ARG A 125 -1.18 -15.02 -29.64
N ALA A 126 -0.84 -16.27 -29.88
CA ALA A 126 0.06 -17.05 -29.06
C ALA A 126 1.14 -17.69 -29.94
N GLY A 127 2.32 -17.07 -30.02
CA GLY A 127 3.36 -17.46 -30.97
C GLY A 127 2.86 -17.40 -32.42
N GLY A 128 2.85 -18.55 -33.10
CA GLY A 128 2.33 -18.68 -34.47
C GLY A 128 0.83 -18.99 -34.59
N GLN A 129 0.14 -19.18 -33.46
CA GLN A 129 -1.30 -19.46 -33.43
C GLN A 129 -2.11 -18.20 -33.17
N GLN A 130 -3.33 -18.16 -33.70
CA GLN A 130 -4.30 -17.10 -33.46
C GLN A 130 -5.67 -17.73 -33.25
N GLU A 131 -6.41 -17.22 -32.27
CA GLU A 131 -7.80 -17.59 -32.02
C GLU A 131 -8.65 -16.32 -31.88
N THR A 132 -9.86 -16.36 -32.43
CA THR A 132 -10.83 -15.26 -32.32
C THR A 132 -12.10 -15.75 -31.64
N ILE A 133 -12.53 -15.01 -30.63
CA ILE A 133 -13.66 -15.32 -29.78
C ILE A 133 -14.63 -14.14 -29.85
N SER A 134 -15.82 -14.37 -30.39
CA SER A 134 -16.90 -13.39 -30.34
C SER A 134 -17.83 -13.73 -29.18
N ILE A 135 -18.07 -12.78 -28.30
CA ILE A 135 -18.89 -12.91 -27.10
C ILE A 135 -20.21 -12.21 -27.36
N GLY A 136 -21.31 -12.93 -27.16
CA GLY A 136 -22.67 -12.45 -27.32
C GLY A 136 -23.39 -12.27 -25.99
N ASP A 137 -24.67 -12.64 -25.97
CA ASP A 137 -25.56 -12.42 -24.84
C ASP A 137 -25.25 -13.31 -23.63
N SER A 138 -25.79 -12.90 -22.49
CA SER A 138 -25.78 -13.71 -21.27
C SER A 138 -26.61 -14.97 -21.43
N GLY A 139 -26.07 -16.09 -20.95
CA GLY A 139 -26.77 -17.36 -20.94
C GLY A 139 -27.86 -17.46 -19.85
N PRO A 140 -28.59 -18.59 -19.79
CA PRO A 140 -29.70 -18.78 -18.85
C PRO A 140 -29.26 -18.83 -17.38
N LEU A 141 -27.99 -19.15 -17.13
CA LEU A 141 -27.40 -19.23 -15.80
C LEU A 141 -26.64 -17.92 -15.49
N SER A 142 -26.70 -17.49 -14.23
CA SER A 142 -25.84 -16.40 -13.77
C SER A 142 -24.38 -16.74 -14.07
N ASN A 143 -23.64 -15.81 -14.68
CA ASN A 143 -22.22 -15.98 -15.01
C ASN A 143 -21.93 -16.94 -16.18
N THR A 144 -22.79 -16.94 -17.19
CA THR A 144 -22.54 -17.63 -18.46
C THR A 144 -22.69 -16.67 -19.64
N LEU A 145 -21.92 -16.90 -20.71
CA LEU A 145 -21.99 -16.14 -21.96
C LEU A 145 -22.01 -17.08 -23.15
N TYR A 146 -22.78 -16.72 -24.18
CA TYR A 146 -22.67 -17.34 -25.49
C TYR A 146 -21.42 -16.83 -26.22
N VAL A 147 -20.72 -17.75 -26.85
CA VAL A 147 -19.44 -17.50 -27.50
C VAL A 147 -19.40 -18.19 -28.85
N LEU A 148 -19.01 -17.47 -29.91
CA LEU A 148 -18.61 -18.05 -31.18
C LEU A 148 -17.08 -18.17 -31.21
N ARG A 149 -16.58 -19.40 -31.35
CA ARG A 149 -15.15 -19.65 -31.57
C ARG A 149 -14.87 -19.72 -33.07
N ALA A 150 -13.90 -18.95 -33.54
CA ALA A 150 -13.63 -18.81 -34.97
C ALA A 150 -12.97 -20.07 -35.57
N SER A 151 -12.07 -20.72 -34.84
CA SER A 151 -11.32 -21.88 -35.35
C SER A 151 -12.19 -23.04 -35.82
N ASP A 152 -13.33 -23.29 -35.16
CA ASP A 152 -14.26 -24.37 -35.49
C ASP A 152 -15.69 -23.91 -35.79
N HIS A 153 -15.93 -22.59 -35.83
CA HIS A 153 -17.24 -21.99 -36.10
C HIS A 153 -18.37 -22.54 -35.21
N ARG A 154 -18.05 -22.89 -33.95
CA ARG A 154 -19.03 -23.42 -32.99
C ARG A 154 -19.56 -22.32 -32.07
N VAL A 155 -20.87 -22.37 -31.81
CA VAL A 155 -21.51 -21.60 -30.75
C VAL A 155 -21.44 -22.39 -29.45
N LEU A 156 -20.92 -21.76 -28.41
CA LEU A 156 -20.58 -22.37 -27.13
C LEU A 156 -21.27 -21.59 -26.01
N LEU A 157 -21.90 -22.30 -25.07
CA LEU A 157 -22.27 -21.73 -23.78
C LEU A 157 -21.10 -21.91 -22.82
N THR A 158 -20.57 -20.82 -22.29
CA THR A 158 -19.35 -20.81 -21.49
C THR A 158 -19.59 -20.33 -20.06
N THR A 159 -18.68 -20.63 -19.14
CA THR A 159 -18.68 -20.12 -17.75
C THR A 159 -18.07 -18.71 -17.61
N LEU A 160 -17.98 -17.96 -18.71
CA LEU A 160 -17.42 -16.61 -18.69
C LEU A 160 -18.33 -15.65 -17.94
N ALA A 161 -17.72 -14.79 -17.12
CA ALA A 161 -18.44 -13.78 -16.34
C ALA A 161 -18.68 -12.51 -17.17
N PRO A 162 -19.93 -12.03 -17.32
CA PRO A 162 -20.23 -10.81 -18.05
C PRO A 162 -19.36 -9.59 -17.65
N LYS A 163 -19.09 -9.42 -16.35
CA LYS A 163 -18.27 -8.32 -15.80
C LYS A 163 -16.84 -8.24 -16.36
N ASP A 164 -16.31 -9.37 -16.84
CA ASP A 164 -14.91 -9.46 -17.31
C ASP A 164 -14.78 -9.08 -18.78
N PHE A 165 -15.88 -9.02 -19.53
CA PHE A 165 -15.87 -8.78 -20.97
C PHE A 165 -16.71 -7.57 -21.39
N ILE A 166 -17.83 -7.31 -20.70
CA ILE A 166 -18.76 -6.24 -21.06
C ILE A 166 -18.32 -4.90 -20.44
N ASN A 167 -18.61 -3.79 -21.13
CA ASN A 167 -18.33 -2.41 -20.70
C ASN A 167 -16.85 -2.12 -20.41
N LYS A 168 -15.94 -2.84 -21.10
CA LYS A 168 -14.52 -2.57 -21.02
C LYS A 168 -14.18 -1.37 -21.89
N SER A 169 -13.37 -0.47 -21.36
CA SER A 169 -12.93 0.75 -22.04
C SER A 169 -11.41 0.84 -22.03
N LEU A 170 -10.86 1.78 -22.80
CA LEU A 170 -9.42 2.09 -22.74
C LEU A 170 -8.99 2.42 -21.30
N MET A 171 -9.80 3.17 -20.55
CA MET A 171 -9.53 3.53 -19.16
C MET A 171 -9.53 2.32 -18.22
N THR A 172 -10.25 1.25 -18.55
CA THR A 172 -10.24 0.01 -17.76
C THR A 172 -8.86 -0.62 -17.76
N PHE A 173 -8.22 -0.69 -18.92
CA PHE A 173 -6.94 -1.38 -19.09
C PHE A 173 -5.72 -0.47 -19.05
N ARG A 174 -5.90 0.85 -19.00
CA ARG A 174 -4.78 1.80 -18.93
C ARG A 174 -4.26 1.89 -17.50
N ARG A 175 -2.94 2.00 -17.35
CA ARG A 175 -2.33 2.26 -16.04
C ARG A 175 -2.85 3.56 -15.45
N LYS A 176 -3.31 3.50 -14.20
CA LYS A 176 -3.85 4.67 -13.47
C LYS A 176 -2.85 5.23 -12.48
N GLU A 177 -1.84 4.47 -12.06
CA GLU A 177 -0.78 4.93 -11.17
C GLU A 177 0.13 5.95 -11.86
N LEU A 178 0.34 7.10 -11.22
CA LEU A 178 1.17 8.19 -11.77
C LEU A 178 2.66 7.98 -11.53
N LEU A 179 3.02 7.32 -10.42
CA LEU A 179 4.39 7.02 -10.02
C LEU A 179 4.59 5.50 -9.96
N ARG A 180 5.81 5.02 -10.23
CA ARG A 180 6.18 3.60 -10.19
C ARG A 180 7.44 3.43 -9.36
N PHE A 181 7.25 3.15 -8.08
CA PHE A 181 8.34 2.96 -7.14
C PHE A 181 7.97 1.87 -6.13
N ALA A 182 8.98 1.32 -5.47
CA ALA A 182 8.80 0.48 -4.29
C ALA A 182 9.24 1.28 -3.07
N GLN A 183 8.43 1.35 -2.00
CA GLN A 183 8.71 2.22 -0.85
C GLN A 183 10.10 1.98 -0.24
N ASN A 184 10.52 0.72 -0.16
CA ASN A 184 11.82 0.33 0.38
C ASN A 184 13.01 0.73 -0.51
N ALA A 185 12.77 1.02 -1.79
CA ALA A 185 13.77 1.49 -2.74
C ALA A 185 13.86 3.02 -2.83
N VAL A 186 12.97 3.76 -2.15
CA VAL A 186 13.01 5.22 -2.11
C VAL A 186 14.11 5.67 -1.16
N GLU A 187 15.03 6.46 -1.67
CA GLU A 187 16.16 7.01 -0.90
C GLU A 187 15.89 8.43 -0.43
N ARG A 188 15.16 9.21 -1.24
CA ARG A 188 14.89 10.61 -0.95
C ARG A 188 13.58 11.06 -1.58
N VAL A 189 12.87 11.92 -0.87
CA VAL A 189 11.62 12.54 -1.27
C VAL A 189 11.82 14.05 -1.19
N ARG A 190 11.53 14.76 -2.27
CA ARG A 190 11.52 16.23 -2.31
C ARG A 190 10.09 16.70 -2.55
N LEU A 191 9.59 17.55 -1.67
CA LEU A 191 8.30 18.22 -1.76
C LEU A 191 8.57 19.70 -2.04
N THR A 192 8.34 20.17 -3.26
CA THR A 192 8.56 21.56 -3.65
C THR A 192 7.22 22.29 -3.73
N TYR A 193 6.99 23.21 -2.79
CA TYR A 193 5.82 24.08 -2.72
C TYR A 193 6.12 25.44 -3.38
N PRO A 194 5.11 26.32 -3.57
CA PRO A 194 5.34 27.66 -4.10
C PRO A 194 6.32 28.51 -3.29
N THR A 195 6.34 28.35 -1.96
CA THR A 195 7.08 29.24 -1.04
C THR A 195 8.26 28.56 -0.33
N THR A 196 8.35 27.24 -0.39
CA THR A 196 9.35 26.47 0.36
C THR A 196 9.52 25.08 -0.27
N GLU A 197 10.56 24.37 0.14
CA GLU A 197 10.71 22.96 -0.18
C GLU A 197 11.08 22.17 1.07
N ILE A 198 10.73 20.89 1.07
CA ILE A 198 11.07 19.94 2.12
C ILE A 198 11.78 18.77 1.47
N VAL A 199 12.94 18.40 2.01
CA VAL A 199 13.70 17.24 1.54
C VAL A 199 13.83 16.25 2.70
N ILE A 200 13.39 15.02 2.45
CA ILE A 200 13.44 13.92 3.40
C ILE A 200 14.28 12.80 2.80
N ALA A 201 15.30 12.33 3.51
CA ALA A 201 16.22 11.30 3.07
C ALA A 201 16.21 10.11 4.03
N ASN A 202 16.27 8.90 3.47
CA ASN A 202 16.48 7.69 4.24
C ASN A 202 17.99 7.56 4.54
N VAL A 203 18.35 7.66 5.82
CA VAL A 203 19.74 7.58 6.28
C VAL A 203 20.16 6.17 6.68
N ALA A 204 19.20 5.25 6.86
CA ALA A 204 19.46 3.85 7.17
C ALA A 204 19.42 3.00 5.90
N LYS A 205 20.28 3.36 4.92
CA LYS A 205 20.49 2.53 3.73
C LYS A 205 20.94 1.13 4.17
N ASP A 206 20.33 0.11 3.58
CA ASP A 206 20.62 -1.32 3.84
C ASP A 206 20.15 -1.89 5.20
N GLN A 207 19.42 -1.13 6.02
CA GLN A 207 18.78 -1.67 7.22
C GLN A 207 17.37 -2.20 6.93
N PRO A 208 16.89 -3.21 7.69
CA PRO A 208 15.54 -3.76 7.49
C PRO A 208 14.42 -2.77 7.78
N ARG A 209 14.69 -1.70 8.53
CA ARG A 209 13.74 -0.60 8.79
C ARG A 209 14.33 0.71 8.29
N PRO A 210 13.64 1.46 7.42
CA PRO A 210 14.10 2.76 6.99
C PRO A 210 14.11 3.74 8.17
N SER A 211 15.05 4.69 8.14
CA SER A 211 15.14 5.78 9.10
C SER A 211 15.21 7.09 8.33
N TRP A 212 14.11 7.85 8.37
CA TRP A 212 13.94 9.07 7.60
C TRP A 212 14.35 10.31 8.39
N LYS A 213 15.15 11.17 7.78
CA LYS A 213 15.50 12.50 8.30
C LYS A 213 15.09 13.59 7.33
N ILE A 214 14.69 14.72 7.86
CA ILE A 214 14.54 15.95 7.10
C ILE A 214 15.94 16.58 6.98
N THR A 215 16.37 16.84 5.75
CA THR A 215 17.67 17.46 5.43
C THR A 215 17.52 18.90 4.93
N TYR A 216 16.29 19.33 4.63
CA TYR A 216 16.00 20.71 4.23
C TYR A 216 14.53 21.05 4.54
N PRO A 217 14.20 22.27 5.00
CA PRO A 217 15.09 23.44 5.18
C PRO A 217 15.90 23.42 6.48
N VAL A 218 15.68 22.41 7.31
CA VAL A 218 16.39 22.21 8.58
C VAL A 218 16.85 20.75 8.64
N GLU A 219 17.94 20.50 9.37
CA GLU A 219 18.36 19.15 9.73
C GLU A 219 17.58 18.70 10.97
N ALA A 220 16.69 17.72 10.81
CA ALA A 220 15.85 17.19 11.88
C ALA A 220 15.46 15.74 11.63
N GLU A 221 15.05 15.00 12.66
CA GLU A 221 14.41 13.70 12.44
C GLU A 221 13.01 13.90 11.84
N ALA A 222 12.65 13.02 10.91
CA ALA A 222 11.30 12.95 10.40
C ALA A 222 10.43 12.06 11.31
N ASP A 223 9.14 12.33 11.34
CA ASP A 223 8.18 11.39 11.91
C ASP A 223 8.04 10.20 10.96
N GLN A 224 8.49 9.03 11.41
CA GLN A 224 8.54 7.82 10.58
C GLN A 224 7.14 7.34 10.14
N ASN A 225 6.12 7.57 10.97
CA ASN A 225 4.74 7.20 10.64
C ASN A 225 4.16 8.15 9.59
N GLU A 226 4.45 9.44 9.68
CA GLU A 226 4.00 10.43 8.71
C GLU A 226 4.70 10.27 7.36
N VAL A 227 6.00 9.96 7.34
CA VAL A 227 6.72 9.64 6.10
C VAL A 227 6.18 8.35 5.47
N ARG A 228 5.94 7.29 6.25
CA ARG A 228 5.31 6.07 5.75
C ARG A 228 3.92 6.35 5.17
N SER A 229 3.12 7.16 5.87
CA SER A 229 1.79 7.56 5.39
C SER A 229 1.87 8.39 4.11
N LEU A 230 2.88 9.25 3.96
CA LEU A 230 3.16 9.97 2.72
C LEU A 230 3.46 9.00 1.58
N MET A 231 4.28 7.96 1.80
CA MET A 231 4.58 6.96 0.76
C MET A 231 3.32 6.23 0.29
N PHE A 232 2.46 5.79 1.22
CA PHE A 232 1.17 5.16 0.86
C PHE A 232 0.28 6.10 0.04
N ARG A 233 0.19 7.38 0.42
CA ARG A 233 -0.59 8.37 -0.34
C ARG A 233 -0.06 8.58 -1.76
N LEU A 234 1.26 8.48 -1.96
CA LEU A 234 1.88 8.59 -3.28
C LEU A 234 1.65 7.32 -4.13
N GLU A 235 1.57 6.13 -3.52
CA GLU A 235 1.18 4.90 -4.22
C GLU A 235 -0.31 4.90 -4.60
N ASP A 236 -1.17 5.47 -3.75
CA ASP A 236 -2.59 5.65 -4.02
C ASP A 236 -2.93 6.84 -4.92
N LEU A 237 -1.91 7.60 -5.35
CA LEU A 237 -2.07 8.66 -6.34
C LEU A 237 -2.36 8.07 -7.72
N LYS A 238 -3.65 7.85 -7.97
CA LYS A 238 -4.20 7.24 -9.18
C LYS A 238 -5.07 8.23 -9.94
N ALA A 239 -5.04 8.13 -11.26
CA ALA A 239 -5.89 8.89 -12.15
C ALA A 239 -7.35 8.40 -12.05
N LEU A 240 -8.27 9.33 -11.81
CA LEU A 240 -9.71 9.14 -11.99
C LEU A 240 -10.09 9.21 -13.47
N SER A 241 -9.45 10.13 -14.20
CA SER A 241 -9.51 10.20 -15.66
C SER A 241 -8.20 10.79 -16.21
N ILE A 242 -8.00 10.63 -17.51
CA ILE A 242 -6.77 11.00 -18.20
C ILE A 242 -7.15 11.85 -19.42
N ILE A 243 -6.51 13.01 -19.55
CA ILE A 243 -6.65 13.92 -20.67
C ILE A 243 -5.37 13.80 -21.51
N ASP A 244 -5.49 13.11 -22.64
CA ASP A 244 -4.37 12.82 -23.53
C ASP A 244 -3.88 14.07 -24.30
N PRO A 245 -2.61 14.10 -24.75
CA PRO A 245 -2.09 15.20 -25.55
C PRO A 245 -2.99 15.55 -26.75
N GLY A 246 -3.33 16.83 -26.88
CA GLY A 246 -4.26 17.35 -27.88
C GLY A 246 -4.91 18.67 -27.45
N PRO A 247 -5.83 19.21 -28.26
CA PRO A 247 -6.40 20.56 -28.04
C PRO A 247 -7.11 20.74 -26.69
N GLU A 248 -7.83 19.71 -26.22
CA GLU A 248 -8.48 19.73 -24.90
C GLU A 248 -7.44 19.86 -23.78
N ARG A 249 -6.41 19.03 -23.83
CA ARG A 249 -5.31 19.04 -22.87
C ARG A 249 -4.61 20.39 -22.85
N ASP A 250 -4.32 20.96 -24.01
CA ASP A 250 -3.61 22.24 -24.12
C ASP A 250 -4.44 23.38 -23.53
N THR A 251 -5.76 23.36 -23.75
CA THR A 251 -6.69 24.29 -23.10
C THR A 251 -6.62 24.18 -21.58
N VAL A 252 -6.70 22.95 -21.04
CA VAL A 252 -6.62 22.72 -19.59
C VAL A 252 -5.24 23.13 -19.03
N ALA A 253 -4.15 22.84 -19.76
CA ALA A 253 -2.79 23.18 -19.36
C ALA A 253 -2.60 24.69 -19.12
N THR A 254 -3.28 25.57 -19.89
CA THR A 254 -3.21 27.03 -19.68
C THR A 254 -3.76 27.47 -18.32
N THR A 255 -4.64 26.69 -17.70
CA THR A 255 -5.19 26.97 -16.37
C THR A 255 -4.24 26.58 -15.23
N LEU A 256 -3.23 25.75 -15.51
CA LEU A 256 -2.30 25.18 -14.53
C LEU A 256 -1.15 26.14 -14.19
N THR A 257 -1.47 27.35 -13.70
CA THR A 257 -0.47 28.41 -13.46
C THR A 257 0.34 28.20 -12.19
N THR A 258 -0.30 27.76 -11.11
CA THR A 258 0.34 27.59 -9.79
C THR A 258 0.23 26.15 -9.32
N GLN A 259 1.37 25.44 -9.25
CA GLN A 259 1.42 24.12 -8.64
C GLN A 259 1.19 24.23 -7.12
N LYS A 260 0.40 23.33 -6.54
CA LYS A 260 0.27 23.21 -5.08
C LYS A 260 1.49 22.53 -4.47
N VAL A 261 2.00 21.50 -5.14
CA VAL A 261 3.21 20.78 -4.75
C VAL A 261 3.78 20.04 -5.96
N LYS A 262 5.10 20.01 -6.09
CA LYS A 262 5.83 19.05 -6.93
C LYS A 262 6.49 18.03 -6.02
N ILE A 263 6.13 16.77 -6.17
CA ILE A 263 6.77 15.66 -5.48
C ILE A 263 7.79 15.03 -6.42
N THR A 264 9.02 14.88 -5.96
CA THR A 264 10.07 14.15 -6.65
C THR A 264 10.59 13.02 -5.75
N LEU A 265 10.57 11.80 -6.28
CA LEU A 265 11.11 10.60 -5.67
C LEU A 265 12.46 10.26 -6.31
N TYR A 266 13.43 9.94 -5.47
CA TYR A 266 14.75 9.48 -5.87
C TYR A 266 14.93 8.04 -5.38
N SER A 267 15.29 7.17 -6.31
CA SER A 267 15.56 5.76 -6.06
C SER A 267 16.75 5.31 -6.90
N ALA A 268 17.30 4.13 -6.61
CA ALA A 268 18.34 3.52 -7.44
C ALA A 268 17.91 3.34 -8.92
N GLY A 269 16.61 3.19 -9.18
CA GLY A 269 16.02 3.08 -10.51
C GLY A 269 15.83 4.40 -11.25
N GLY A 270 16.18 5.53 -10.65
CA GLY A 270 16.09 6.87 -11.23
C GLY A 270 15.16 7.83 -10.46
N GLU A 271 14.97 9.00 -11.06
CA GLU A 271 14.08 10.07 -10.57
C GLU A 271 12.69 9.95 -11.19
N GLN A 272 11.66 10.08 -10.36
CA GLN A 272 10.27 10.25 -10.81
C GLN A 272 9.67 11.49 -10.17
N SER A 273 8.87 12.24 -10.93
CA SER A 273 8.22 13.44 -10.38
C SER A 273 6.78 13.58 -10.83
N VAL A 274 5.98 14.20 -9.97
CA VAL A 274 4.59 14.57 -10.25
C VAL A 274 4.33 15.97 -9.71
N ARG A 275 3.72 16.83 -10.53
CA ARG A 275 3.21 18.15 -10.13
C ARG A 275 1.72 18.05 -9.91
N LEU A 276 1.25 18.63 -8.82
CA LEU A 276 -0.17 18.65 -8.44
C LEU A 276 -0.69 20.08 -8.50
N TYR A 277 -1.88 20.24 -9.06
CA TYR A 277 -2.56 21.51 -9.29
C TYR A 277 -4.00 21.43 -8.78
N GLN A 278 -4.54 22.57 -8.40
CA GLN A 278 -5.94 22.73 -8.04
C GLN A 278 -6.41 24.09 -8.59
N PRO A 279 -6.79 24.15 -9.89
CA PRO A 279 -7.11 25.40 -10.57
C PRO A 279 -8.34 26.09 -9.98
N ASP A 280 -9.36 25.30 -9.62
CA ASP A 280 -10.56 25.77 -8.95
C ASP A 280 -10.76 25.04 -7.61
N PRO A 281 -10.45 25.70 -6.49
CA PRO A 281 -10.69 25.15 -5.16
C PRO A 281 -12.18 24.91 -4.84
N GLN A 282 -13.12 25.57 -5.53
CA GLN A 282 -14.56 25.46 -5.24
C GLN A 282 -15.21 24.25 -5.93
N SER A 283 -14.85 23.94 -7.17
CA SER A 283 -15.24 22.67 -7.80
C SER A 283 -14.58 21.46 -7.17
N GLY A 284 -13.45 21.67 -6.46
CA GLY A 284 -12.65 20.58 -5.94
C GLY A 284 -11.95 19.82 -7.07
N GLU A 285 -11.70 20.41 -8.23
CA GLU A 285 -10.95 19.74 -9.28
C GLU A 285 -9.45 19.73 -8.97
N ALA A 286 -8.85 18.55 -9.00
CA ALA A 286 -7.41 18.37 -8.83
C ALA A 286 -6.80 17.68 -10.06
N ILE A 287 -5.70 18.26 -10.54
CA ILE A 287 -5.02 17.82 -11.75
C ILE A 287 -3.56 17.51 -11.40
N ALA A 288 -3.05 16.43 -11.94
CA ALA A 288 -1.66 16.03 -11.82
C ALA A 288 -0.98 15.94 -13.19
N GLN A 289 0.33 16.18 -13.20
CA GLN A 289 1.16 16.14 -14.40
C GLN A 289 2.53 15.53 -14.06
N THR A 290 2.94 14.50 -14.80
CA THR A 290 4.24 13.84 -14.64
C THR A 290 5.31 14.41 -15.58
N THR A 291 4.93 14.76 -16.81
CA THR A 291 5.82 15.34 -17.84
C THR A 291 5.14 16.53 -18.51
N SER A 292 5.94 17.51 -18.98
CA SER A 292 5.41 18.78 -19.53
C SER A 292 4.60 18.61 -20.80
N GLU A 293 4.87 17.58 -21.61
CA GLU A 293 4.15 17.26 -22.86
C GLU A 293 3.23 16.02 -22.72
N GLY A 294 3.22 15.41 -21.53
CA GLY A 294 2.43 14.21 -21.30
C GLY A 294 0.95 14.48 -21.05
N PRO A 295 0.17 13.40 -20.84
CA PRO A 295 -1.21 13.49 -20.39
C PRO A 295 -1.33 14.26 -19.07
N LEU A 296 -2.50 14.88 -18.89
CA LEU A 296 -2.94 15.41 -17.60
C LEU A 296 -3.84 14.38 -16.93
N TYR A 297 -3.75 14.27 -15.61
CA TYR A 297 -4.50 13.27 -14.85
C TYR A 297 -5.45 13.99 -13.90
N ARG A 298 -6.75 13.75 -14.02
CA ARG A 298 -7.69 14.16 -12.96
C ARG A 298 -7.54 13.21 -11.79
N ILE A 299 -7.37 13.74 -10.60
CA ILE A 299 -7.11 12.96 -9.37
C ILE A 299 -8.11 13.31 -8.28
N ASN A 300 -8.16 12.51 -7.23
CA ASN A 300 -8.99 12.81 -6.07
C ASN A 300 -8.46 14.08 -5.36
N PRO A 301 -9.26 15.15 -5.21
CA PRO A 301 -8.82 16.40 -4.59
C PRO A 301 -8.45 16.28 -3.11
N VAL A 302 -8.97 15.28 -2.40
CA VAL A 302 -8.60 15.03 -1.00
C VAL A 302 -7.09 14.79 -0.88
N LEU A 303 -6.47 14.16 -1.89
CA LEU A 303 -5.04 13.89 -1.92
C LEU A 303 -4.20 15.18 -1.99
N ILE A 304 -4.72 16.29 -2.52
CA ILE A 304 -3.99 17.56 -2.53
C ILE A 304 -3.73 18.00 -1.09
N LYS A 305 -4.79 18.07 -0.27
CA LYS A 305 -4.68 18.46 1.14
C LYS A 305 -3.72 17.55 1.91
N ASP A 306 -3.77 16.25 1.62
CA ASP A 306 -2.94 15.27 2.30
C ASP A 306 -1.47 15.26 1.85
N LEU A 307 -1.17 15.74 0.64
CA LEU A 307 0.19 15.84 0.08
C LEU A 307 0.79 17.24 0.25
N THR A 308 0.01 18.24 0.67
CA THR A 308 0.48 19.59 1.00
C THR A 308 0.71 19.81 2.50
N ARG A 309 1.26 18.80 3.18
CA ARG A 309 1.55 18.87 4.62
C ARG A 309 2.73 19.81 4.87
N ASP A 310 2.64 20.58 5.94
CA ASP A 310 3.73 21.45 6.36
C ASP A 310 4.93 20.64 6.91
N LEU A 311 6.04 21.36 7.10
CA LEU A 311 7.26 20.79 7.67
C LEU A 311 7.06 20.22 9.07
N PHE A 312 6.23 20.88 9.89
CA PHE A 312 6.05 20.50 11.28
C PHE A 312 5.29 19.17 11.41
N ASN A 313 4.37 18.87 10.49
CA ASN A 313 3.69 17.57 10.43
C ASN A 313 4.63 16.43 10.01
N LEU A 314 5.65 16.70 9.20
CA LEU A 314 6.61 15.68 8.75
C LEU A 314 7.78 15.50 9.73
N GLN A 315 7.97 16.42 10.66
CA GLN A 315 9.03 16.41 11.68
C GLN A 315 8.62 15.54 12.87
N ASP A 316 9.58 14.83 13.49
CA ASP A 316 9.33 14.18 14.79
C ASP A 316 9.01 15.24 15.84
N LYS A 317 7.76 15.25 16.30
CA LYS A 317 7.22 16.27 17.22
C LYS A 317 7.52 15.99 18.69
N ARG A 318 8.22 14.91 19.03
CA ARG A 318 8.56 14.59 20.43
C ARG A 318 9.55 15.62 20.98
N LEU A 319 9.16 16.29 22.07
CA LEU A 319 9.96 17.37 22.68
C LEU A 319 11.23 16.86 23.36
N LEU A 320 11.15 15.71 24.02
CA LEU A 320 12.32 15.04 24.59
C LEU A 320 13.14 14.35 23.48
N GLY A 321 12.43 13.70 22.54
CA GLY A 321 12.98 13.20 21.28
C GLY A 321 13.92 12.00 21.41
N LEU A 322 13.60 11.11 22.34
CA LEU A 322 14.32 9.86 22.63
C LEU A 322 13.32 8.70 22.73
N ASP A 323 13.76 7.49 22.37
CA ASP A 323 12.97 6.30 22.67
C ASP A 323 13.00 6.00 24.17
N SER A 324 11.84 5.72 24.74
CA SER A 324 11.70 5.29 26.13
C SER A 324 12.67 4.17 26.55
N THR A 325 13.04 3.27 25.62
CA THR A 325 13.98 2.18 25.90
C THR A 325 15.43 2.63 26.10
N ASP A 326 15.75 3.85 25.69
CA ASP A 326 17.09 4.44 25.82
C ASP A 326 17.24 5.29 27.08
N VAL A 327 16.16 5.52 27.83
CA VAL A 327 16.19 6.23 29.12
C VAL A 327 16.78 5.30 30.18
N ALA A 328 17.92 5.66 30.74
CA ALA A 328 18.50 4.97 31.90
C ALA A 328 18.08 5.63 33.22
N MET A 329 17.87 6.95 33.20
CA MET A 329 17.42 7.69 34.37
C MET A 329 16.49 8.83 33.96
N LEU A 330 15.43 9.03 34.74
CA LEU A 330 14.48 10.12 34.56
C LEU A 330 14.34 10.89 35.87
N SER A 331 14.85 12.12 35.89
CA SER A 331 14.61 13.08 36.97
C SER A 331 13.28 13.78 36.75
N VAL A 332 12.45 13.81 37.79
CA VAL A 332 11.12 14.41 37.80
C VAL A 332 11.11 15.50 38.85
N LYS A 333 10.74 16.72 38.44
CA LYS A 333 10.54 17.85 39.34
C LYS A 333 9.26 18.59 38.98
N THR A 334 8.29 18.59 39.88
CA THR A 334 7.06 19.37 39.80
C THR A 334 6.92 20.23 41.06
N ARG A 335 5.78 20.89 41.26
CA ARG A 335 5.49 21.58 42.52
C ARG A 335 5.35 20.63 43.70
N ASP A 336 4.76 19.46 43.47
CA ASP A 336 4.36 18.52 44.54
C ASP A 336 5.25 17.28 44.61
N GLN A 337 6.03 17.00 43.56
CA GLN A 337 6.83 15.79 43.44
C GLN A 337 8.26 16.13 43.03
N GLN A 338 9.23 15.51 43.69
CA GLN A 338 10.62 15.49 43.24
C GLN A 338 11.18 14.09 43.47
N TYR A 339 11.61 13.39 42.43
CA TYR A 339 12.24 12.07 42.53
C TYR A 339 13.02 11.73 41.26
N VAL A 340 13.83 10.68 41.34
CA VAL A 340 14.61 10.17 40.22
C VAL A 340 14.33 8.68 40.06
N LEU A 341 13.88 8.29 38.87
CA LEU A 341 13.75 6.89 38.47
C LEU A 341 15.02 6.45 37.76
N ILE A 342 15.58 5.31 38.16
CA ILE A 342 16.77 4.70 37.55
C ILE A 342 16.38 3.32 37.05
N HIS A 343 16.71 3.00 35.80
CA HIS A 343 16.51 1.68 35.22
C HIS A 343 17.77 0.83 35.46
N GLN A 344 17.73 -0.05 36.46
CA GLN A 344 18.84 -0.91 36.86
C GLN A 344 18.40 -2.38 36.83
N ASN A 345 19.25 -3.27 36.30
CA ASN A 345 19.00 -4.72 36.23
C ASN A 345 17.67 -5.11 35.53
N GLY A 346 17.17 -4.28 34.61
CA GLY A 346 15.91 -4.53 33.90
C GLY A 346 14.66 -4.05 34.65
N GLU A 347 14.81 -3.34 35.76
CA GLU A 347 13.72 -2.79 36.55
C GLU A 347 13.96 -1.30 36.87
N TRP A 348 12.88 -0.53 36.94
CA TRP A 348 12.88 0.82 37.49
C TRP A 348 12.91 0.80 39.01
N VAL A 349 13.79 1.61 39.59
CA VAL A 349 13.91 1.85 41.04
C VAL A 349 13.94 3.36 41.32
N LEU A 350 13.60 3.75 42.54
CA LEU A 350 13.80 5.12 43.02
C LEU A 350 15.24 5.30 43.50
N GLU A 351 15.92 6.34 43.05
CA GLU A 351 17.32 6.64 43.44
C GLU A 351 17.50 6.73 44.95
N ASP A 352 16.57 7.39 45.66
CA ASP A 352 16.63 7.60 47.10
C ASP A 352 16.05 6.43 47.92
N GLN A 353 15.35 5.49 47.28
CA GLN A 353 14.72 4.33 47.93
C GLN A 353 14.85 3.05 47.08
N PRO A 354 16.09 2.58 46.77
CA PRO A 354 16.31 1.48 45.82
C PRO A 354 15.78 0.13 46.31
N MET A 355 15.54 -0.02 47.62
CA MET A 355 15.00 -1.26 48.22
C MET A 355 13.48 -1.39 48.10
N MET A 356 12.77 -0.30 47.81
CA MET A 356 11.32 -0.32 47.71
C MET A 356 10.90 -0.74 46.29
N LYS A 357 9.99 -1.70 46.19
CA LYS A 357 9.53 -2.20 44.88
C LYS A 357 8.64 -1.18 44.18
N VAL A 358 9.12 -0.69 43.03
CA VAL A 358 8.34 0.15 42.12
C VAL A 358 7.45 -0.72 41.23
N THR A 359 6.22 -0.26 40.98
CA THR A 359 5.29 -0.84 40.01
C THR A 359 5.83 -0.58 38.60
N GLN A 360 6.52 -1.58 38.04
CA GLN A 360 7.21 -1.47 36.74
C GLN A 360 6.30 -0.93 35.63
N LYS A 361 5.08 -1.48 35.52
CA LYS A 361 4.09 -1.01 34.55
C LYS A 361 3.77 0.48 34.67
N ALA A 362 3.69 1.02 35.89
CA ALA A 362 3.42 2.44 36.10
C ALA A 362 4.62 3.31 35.72
N ALA A 363 5.83 2.88 36.10
CA ALA A 363 7.07 3.54 35.72
C ALA A 363 7.28 3.54 34.19
N ASP A 364 7.13 2.40 33.52
CA ASP A 364 7.26 2.27 32.07
C ASP A 364 6.25 3.17 31.33
N LEU A 365 4.98 3.15 31.74
CA LEU A 365 3.95 4.01 31.13
C LEU A 365 4.28 5.49 31.33
N PHE A 366 4.76 5.88 32.50
CA PHE A 366 5.10 7.26 32.79
C PHE A 366 6.34 7.73 32.01
N VAL A 367 7.43 6.96 32.03
CA VAL A 367 8.66 7.24 31.25
C VAL A 367 8.32 7.33 29.76
N SER A 368 7.52 6.39 29.25
CA SER A 368 7.05 6.42 27.87
C SER A 368 6.25 7.67 27.54
N ARG A 369 5.36 8.12 28.44
CA ARG A 369 4.57 9.35 28.25
C ARG A 369 5.46 10.60 28.20
N VAL A 370 6.47 10.69 29.06
CA VAL A 370 7.43 11.80 29.08
C VAL A 370 8.27 11.80 27.79
N ALA A 371 8.81 10.63 27.41
CA ALA A 371 9.64 10.49 26.22
C ALA A 371 8.89 10.78 24.91
N ASN A 372 7.62 10.37 24.84
CA ASN A 372 6.79 10.46 23.65
C ASN A 372 5.86 11.67 23.63
N LEU A 373 5.99 12.64 24.55
CA LEU A 373 5.13 13.82 24.56
C LEU A 373 5.27 14.61 23.25
N PRO A 374 4.21 14.68 22.42
CA PRO A 374 4.26 15.41 21.17
C PRO A 374 4.00 16.91 21.41
N ALA A 375 4.68 17.74 20.64
CA ALA A 375 4.27 19.12 20.43
C ALA A 375 3.00 19.15 19.57
N GLU A 376 1.96 19.83 20.04
CA GLU A 376 0.71 20.02 19.30
C GLU A 376 0.83 21.20 18.34
N GLU A 377 1.40 22.31 18.82
CA GLU A 377 1.58 23.54 18.05
C GLU A 377 2.91 24.22 18.39
N ARG A 378 3.51 24.89 17.40
CA ARG A 378 4.70 25.73 17.60
C ARG A 378 4.26 27.20 17.78
N VAL A 379 4.52 27.75 18.96
CA VAL A 379 4.21 29.14 19.34
C VAL A 379 5.31 30.09 18.91
N LEU A 380 6.57 29.73 19.17
CA LEU A 380 7.74 30.51 18.77
C LEU A 380 8.77 29.59 18.12
N LYS A 381 9.39 30.07 17.03
CA LYS A 381 10.52 29.36 16.40
C LYS A 381 11.81 29.44 17.24
N GLN A 382 11.93 30.48 18.07
CA GLN A 382 13.08 30.72 18.95
C GLN A 382 12.71 30.43 20.40
N SER A 383 13.67 29.95 21.19
CA SER A 383 13.46 29.60 22.61
C SER A 383 13.50 30.82 23.55
N SER A 384 13.15 32.02 23.07
CA SER A 384 13.15 33.25 23.86
C SER A 384 12.16 34.27 23.27
N PRO A 385 11.43 35.05 24.08
CA PRO A 385 11.47 35.11 25.54
C PRO A 385 10.70 33.94 26.22
N LEU A 386 11.23 33.40 27.32
CA LEU A 386 10.61 32.28 28.06
C LEU A 386 9.67 32.72 29.19
N ALA A 387 9.85 33.94 29.71
CA ALA A 387 9.10 34.46 30.85
C ALA A 387 7.57 34.49 30.65
N PRO A 388 7.03 34.97 29.50
CA PRO A 388 5.58 35.06 29.29
C PRO A 388 4.87 33.70 29.35
N TYR A 389 5.63 32.63 29.10
CA TYR A 389 5.13 31.26 29.01
C TYR A 389 5.33 30.48 30.32
N GLY A 390 5.84 31.11 31.38
CA GLY A 390 6.14 30.43 32.65
C GLY A 390 7.29 29.44 32.56
N LEU A 391 8.18 29.56 31.56
CA LEU A 391 9.26 28.61 31.32
C LEU A 391 10.58 29.00 32.02
N LEU A 392 10.63 30.18 32.64
CA LEU A 392 11.70 30.55 33.58
C LEU A 392 11.52 29.90 34.96
N ALA A 393 10.27 29.66 35.36
CA ALA A 393 9.89 28.98 36.60
C ALA A 393 8.85 27.89 36.26
N PRO A 394 9.28 26.77 35.66
CA PRO A 394 8.38 25.79 35.08
C PRO A 394 7.52 25.11 36.14
N SER A 395 6.30 24.76 35.75
CA SER A 395 5.36 23.94 36.54
C SER A 395 5.87 22.51 36.70
N ALA A 396 6.59 22.00 35.69
CA ALA A 396 7.28 20.72 35.73
C ALA A 396 8.55 20.74 34.87
N GLU A 397 9.55 19.98 35.30
CA GLU A 397 10.80 19.73 34.60
C GLU A 397 11.10 18.22 34.65
N PHE A 398 11.41 17.68 33.47
CA PHE A 398 11.82 16.29 33.29
C PHE A 398 13.17 16.26 32.60
N VAL A 399 14.13 15.54 33.19
CA VAL A 399 15.48 15.39 32.63
C VAL A 399 15.78 13.92 32.46
N ALA A 400 16.02 13.51 31.22
CA ALA A 400 16.39 12.15 30.87
C ALA A 400 17.89 12.03 30.66
N THR A 401 18.44 10.95 31.20
CA THR A 401 19.84 10.54 31.04
C THR A 401 19.88 9.19 30.34
N GLY A 402 20.74 9.08 29.33
CA GLY A 402 20.90 7.88 28.53
C GLY A 402 21.73 6.81 29.23
N LYS A 403 21.80 5.62 28.62
CA LYS A 403 22.63 4.49 29.11
C LYS A 403 24.14 4.80 29.12
N ASP A 404 24.57 5.82 28.40
CA ASP A 404 25.94 6.34 28.40
C ASP A 404 26.23 7.31 29.56
N GLY A 405 25.24 7.56 30.43
CA GLY A 405 25.35 8.47 31.56
C GLY A 405 25.24 9.96 31.21
N LYS A 406 25.01 10.31 29.94
CA LYS A 406 24.88 11.71 29.51
C LYS A 406 23.43 12.16 29.54
N MET A 407 23.20 13.45 29.80
CA MET A 407 21.89 14.06 29.62
C MET A 407 21.52 14.03 28.14
N VAL A 408 20.45 13.31 27.83
CA VAL A 408 19.98 13.08 26.45
C VAL A 408 18.78 13.94 26.10
N GLY A 409 18.05 14.46 27.11
CA GLY A 409 16.94 15.36 26.88
C GLY A 409 16.47 16.07 28.14
N LYS A 410 15.98 17.29 27.95
CA LYS A 410 15.25 18.08 28.95
C LYS A 410 13.91 18.53 28.37
N LEU A 411 12.84 18.32 29.13
CA LEU A 411 11.49 18.79 28.85
C LEU A 411 11.03 19.68 29.99
N THR A 412 10.55 20.88 29.67
CA THR A 412 9.95 21.79 30.66
C THR A 412 8.54 22.15 30.28
N LEU A 413 7.65 22.17 31.27
CA LEU A 413 6.25 22.58 31.14
C LEU A 413 6.04 23.87 31.91
N GLY A 414 5.49 24.88 31.24
CA GLY A 414 5.27 26.22 31.77
C GLY A 414 3.83 26.47 32.23
N ASN A 415 3.35 27.67 31.96
CA ASN A 415 1.99 28.10 32.26
C ASN A 415 0.97 27.51 31.28
N ARG A 416 -0.29 27.50 31.69
CA ARG A 416 -1.42 27.17 30.83
C ARG A 416 -1.74 28.34 29.89
N GLY A 417 -1.94 28.05 28.61
CA GLY A 417 -2.46 28.97 27.59
C GLY A 417 -3.68 28.34 26.91
N GLY A 418 -4.89 28.73 27.34
CA GLY A 418 -6.12 28.05 26.94
C GLY A 418 -6.22 26.65 27.57
N ASP A 419 -6.50 25.63 26.76
CA ASP A 419 -6.60 24.23 27.19
C ASP A 419 -5.25 23.50 27.19
N LEU A 420 -4.19 24.14 26.68
CA LEU A 420 -2.85 23.56 26.53
C LEU A 420 -1.84 24.19 27.49
N LEU A 421 -0.71 23.51 27.69
CA LEU A 421 0.44 24.03 28.43
C LEU A 421 1.53 24.48 27.45
N TYR A 422 2.23 25.56 27.78
CA TYR A 422 3.46 25.88 27.08
C TYR A 422 4.57 24.90 27.47
N ALA A 423 5.44 24.54 26.53
CA ALA A 423 6.54 23.62 26.77
C ALA A 423 7.77 23.97 25.94
N THR A 424 8.95 23.58 26.43
CA THR A 424 10.17 23.51 25.61
C THR A 424 10.80 22.14 25.74
N GLY A 425 11.43 21.70 24.65
CA GLY A 425 12.22 20.49 24.59
C GLY A 425 13.65 20.82 24.18
N GLN A 426 14.61 20.04 24.63
CA GLN A 426 16.01 20.20 24.23
C GLN A 426 16.21 19.94 22.72
N ARG A 427 15.38 19.08 22.11
CA ARG A 427 15.56 18.65 20.73
C ARG A 427 14.84 19.50 19.69
N LEU A 428 13.72 20.10 20.07
CA LEU A 428 12.97 21.01 19.22
C LEU A 428 13.19 22.44 19.73
N HIS A 429 13.85 23.26 18.92
CA HIS A 429 14.03 24.68 19.22
C HIS A 429 12.70 25.43 19.13
N GLY A 430 12.45 26.32 20.09
CA GLY A 430 11.21 27.08 20.16
C GLY A 430 10.39 26.82 21.41
N VAL A 431 9.23 27.48 21.46
CA VAL A 431 8.19 27.26 22.47
C VAL A 431 7.02 26.59 21.79
N PHE A 432 6.48 25.56 22.43
CA PHE A 432 5.41 24.72 21.90
C PHE A 432 4.22 24.69 22.86
N GLN A 433 3.07 24.26 22.35
CA GLN A 433 1.95 23.87 23.18
C GLN A 433 1.80 22.34 23.22
N VAL A 434 1.43 21.81 24.39
CA VAL A 434 1.23 20.38 24.65
C VAL A 434 -0.02 20.16 25.48
N ARG A 435 -0.56 18.94 25.41
CA ARG A 435 -1.69 18.57 26.26
C ARG A 435 -1.29 18.56 27.74
N PRO A 436 -2.21 18.97 28.64
CA PRO A 436 -1.94 19.03 30.08
C PRO A 436 -1.86 17.65 30.75
N ASP A 437 -2.22 16.57 30.06
CA ASP A 437 -2.30 15.20 30.59
C ASP A 437 -1.01 14.75 31.26
N LEU A 438 0.16 15.13 30.72
CA LEU A 438 1.43 14.76 31.34
C LEU A 438 1.59 15.39 32.73
N LEU A 439 1.14 16.63 32.92
CA LEU A 439 1.25 17.34 34.19
C LEU A 439 0.28 16.79 35.23
N THR A 440 -0.93 16.41 34.82
CA THR A 440 -1.97 15.87 35.72
C THR A 440 -1.77 14.40 36.08
N GLN A 441 -1.00 13.67 35.27
CA GLN A 441 -0.75 12.23 35.43
C GLN A 441 0.70 11.92 35.83
N VAL A 442 1.40 12.87 36.47
CA VAL A 442 2.68 12.58 37.13
C VAL A 442 2.39 11.73 38.36
N PRO A 443 2.85 10.47 38.42
CA PRO A 443 2.56 9.62 39.56
C PRO A 443 3.30 10.16 40.79
N SER A 444 2.59 10.17 41.92
CA SER A 444 3.19 10.41 43.22
C SER A 444 4.14 9.27 43.59
N ARG A 445 5.09 9.55 44.49
CA ARG A 445 5.98 8.51 45.02
C ARG A 445 5.20 7.30 45.56
N THR A 446 4.10 7.54 46.26
CA THR A 446 3.25 6.48 46.83
C THR A 446 2.53 5.63 45.80
N GLU A 447 2.15 6.21 44.65
CA GLU A 447 1.51 5.47 43.55
C GLU A 447 2.52 4.64 42.74
N LEU A 448 3.78 5.07 42.70
CA LEU A 448 4.85 4.31 42.08
C LEU A 448 5.20 3.05 42.89
N LEU A 449 5.02 3.07 44.20
CA LEU A 449 5.35 1.94 45.06
C LEU A 449 4.29 0.83 44.95
N THR A 450 4.76 -0.42 44.94
CA THR A 450 3.87 -1.57 45.03
C THR A 450 3.19 -1.53 46.40
N GLN A 451 1.88 -1.37 46.46
CA GLN A 451 1.16 -1.51 47.73
C GLN A 451 1.40 -2.94 48.24
N SER A 452 2.03 -3.06 49.41
CA SER A 452 2.12 -4.33 50.11
C SER A 452 0.69 -4.78 50.44
N LYS A 453 0.14 -5.68 49.62
CA LYS A 453 -0.94 -6.57 50.02
C LYS A 453 -0.35 -7.83 50.67
N ASP A 454 0.52 -7.64 51.67
CA ASP A 454 0.73 -8.64 52.71
C ASP A 454 0.09 -8.09 53.99
N GLY A 455 -1.24 -8.13 54.02
CA GLY A 455 -1.93 -8.28 55.30
C GLY A 455 -1.55 -9.65 55.86
N PRO A 456 -1.31 -9.80 57.16
CA PRO A 456 -0.85 -11.06 57.71
C PRO A 456 -1.95 -12.13 57.52
N GLU A 457 -1.73 -13.06 56.59
CA GLU A 457 -2.38 -14.37 56.64
C GLU A 457 -1.91 -15.08 57.91
N THR A 458 -2.78 -15.00 58.92
CA THR A 458 -3.01 -15.95 60.01
C THR A 458 -1.97 -17.05 60.26
N ARG A 459 -1.36 -17.02 61.45
CA ARG A 459 -1.02 -18.24 62.20
C ARG A 459 -1.61 -18.20 63.60
N ARG A 460 -2.86 -18.67 63.72
CA ARG A 460 -3.31 -19.84 64.50
C ARG A 460 -4.78 -19.72 64.87
#